data_AF-A0A842RBL1-F1
#
_entry.id   AF-A0A842RBL1-F1
#
_cell.length_a   1.000
_cell.length_b   1.000
_cell.length_c   1.000
_cell.angle_alpha   90.00
_cell.angle_beta   90.00
_cell.angle_gamma   90.00
#
_symmetry.space_group_name_H-M   'P 1'
#
loop_
_entity.id
_entity.type
_entity.pdbx_description
1 polymer ?
#
loop_
_entity_poly.entity_id
_entity_poly.type
_entity_poly.pdbx_seq_one_letter_code
_entity_poly.pdbx_strand_id
1 'polypeptide(L)'
;MENHLLVNEVLILPEEKLTVEGDDLSVVAKALSSETRVKILKMTSKEDIDVSRIAGRLGQTEANISAQIKILENANLLVSRYEPGQHGVRKICTTHVKTVIFNL
;
A
#
# COMPACT_ATOMS: atom_id res chain seq x y z
N MET A 1 -17.86 -9.45 27.32
CA MET A 1 -16.89 -10.54 27.57
C MET A 1 -15.78 -10.38 26.57
N GLU A 2 -14.88 -9.46 26.93
CA GLU A 2 -13.54 -9.39 26.37
C GLU A 2 -12.88 -10.74 26.60
N ASN A 3 -12.18 -11.26 25.59
CA ASN A 3 -11.20 -12.30 25.84
C ASN A 3 -9.88 -11.84 25.22
N HIS A 4 -9.06 -11.25 26.07
CA HIS A 4 -7.67 -10.93 25.81
C HIS A 4 -6.84 -12.15 26.22
N LEU A 5 -6.09 -12.72 25.27
CA LEU A 5 -5.05 -13.70 25.56
C LEU A 5 -3.75 -13.22 24.91
N LEU A 6 -2.73 -13.04 25.74
CA LEU A 6 -1.35 -12.74 25.33
C LEU A 6 -0.57 -14.05 25.21
N VAL A 7 -0.08 -14.35 24.01
CA VAL A 7 1.07 -15.23 23.78
C VAL A 7 1.95 -14.62 22.67
N ASN A 8 3.27 -14.75 22.83
CA ASN A 8 4.33 -14.02 22.14
C ASN A 8 4.28 -14.07 20.59
N GLU A 9 4.57 -12.92 19.96
CA GLU A 9 4.68 -12.66 18.50
C GLU A 9 3.43 -12.87 17.64
N VAL A 10 2.26 -12.48 18.14
CA VAL A 10 1.08 -12.32 17.28
C VAL A 10 0.96 -10.85 16.85
N LEU A 11 1.37 -10.54 15.62
CA LEU A 11 0.88 -9.36 14.92
C LEU A 11 -0.62 -9.56 14.71
N ILE A 12 -1.42 -9.03 15.63
CA ILE A 12 -2.84 -8.80 15.37
C ILE A 12 -2.85 -7.75 14.25
N LEU A 13 -2.93 -8.19 12.99
CA LEU A 13 -3.13 -7.28 11.88
C LEU A 13 -4.51 -6.64 12.12
N PRO A 14 -4.59 -5.36 12.49
CA PRO A 14 -5.87 -4.66 12.49
C PRO A 14 -6.44 -4.87 11.08
N GLU A 15 -7.74 -5.18 11.03
CA GLU A 15 -8.39 -5.76 9.84
C GLU A 15 -7.79 -5.20 8.55
N GLU A 16 -7.37 -6.07 7.62
CA GLU A 16 -6.83 -5.71 6.31
C GLU A 16 -7.91 -5.09 5.39
N LYS A 17 -8.87 -4.38 5.99
CA LYS A 17 -10.02 -3.74 5.41
C LYS A 17 -9.91 -2.24 5.65
N LEU A 18 -10.05 -1.48 4.58
CA LEU A 18 -10.23 -0.04 4.62
C LEU A 18 -11.70 0.28 4.37
N THR A 19 -12.40 0.75 5.41
CA THR A 19 -13.76 1.29 5.27
C THR A 19 -13.67 2.78 4.95
N VAL A 20 -14.38 3.23 3.92
CA VAL A 20 -14.34 4.60 3.40
C VAL A 20 -15.75 5.16 3.39
N GLU A 21 -15.90 6.37 3.96
CA GLU A 21 -17.17 7.08 4.14
C GLU A 21 -17.01 8.56 3.79
N GLY A 22 -18.11 9.24 3.46
CA GLY A 22 -18.11 10.69 3.18
C GLY A 22 -17.25 11.11 1.98
N ASP A 23 -16.57 12.25 2.10
CA ASP A 23 -15.83 12.88 0.98
C ASP A 23 -14.62 12.05 0.50
N ASP A 24 -14.08 11.18 1.36
CA ASP A 24 -12.94 10.32 1.08
C ASP A 24 -13.26 9.21 0.06
N LEU A 25 -14.55 8.92 -0.18
CA LEU A 25 -14.97 7.98 -1.24
C LEU A 25 -14.35 8.33 -2.58
N SER A 26 -14.43 9.61 -2.96
CA SER A 26 -13.93 10.10 -4.24
C SER A 26 -12.41 9.98 -4.34
N VAL A 27 -11.69 10.20 -3.23
CA VAL A 27 -10.24 10.13 -3.15
C VAL A 27 -9.78 8.68 -3.34
N VAL A 28 -10.35 7.75 -2.57
CA VAL A 28 -9.98 6.33 -2.64
C VAL A 28 -10.42 5.71 -3.97
N ALA A 29 -11.63 6.02 -4.47
CA ALA A 29 -12.08 5.55 -5.78
C ALA A 29 -11.17 6.05 -6.91
N LYS A 30 -10.75 7.32 -6.88
CA LYS A 30 -9.80 7.87 -7.84
C LYS A 30 -8.41 7.22 -7.70
N ALA A 31 -7.96 6.90 -6.50
CA ALA A 31 -6.71 6.16 -6.30
C ALA A 31 -6.80 4.73 -6.89
N LEU A 32 -7.94 4.06 -6.77
CA LEU A 32 -8.13 2.70 -7.31
C LEU A 32 -8.42 2.64 -8.81
N SER A 33 -8.83 3.74 -9.46
CA SER A 33 -9.21 3.75 -10.88
C SER A 33 -8.05 3.60 -11.88
N SER A 34 -6.80 3.59 -11.43
CA SER A 34 -5.63 3.41 -12.29
C SER A 34 -5.15 1.95 -12.29
N GLU A 35 -5.02 1.38 -13.48
CA GLU A 35 -4.46 0.04 -13.67
C GLU A 35 -3.05 -0.09 -13.08
N THR A 36 -2.19 0.92 -13.28
CA THR A 36 -0.84 0.96 -12.70
C THR A 36 -0.89 0.87 -11.17
N ARG A 37 -1.76 1.66 -10.52
CA ARG A 37 -1.88 1.67 -9.07
C ARG A 37 -2.44 0.35 -8.52
N VAL A 38 -3.40 -0.25 -9.21
CA VAL A 38 -3.91 -1.60 -8.86
C VAL A 38 -2.81 -2.65 -9.01
N LYS A 39 -1.96 -2.57 -10.05
CA LYS A 39 -0.80 -3.47 -10.21
C LYS A 39 0.22 -3.29 -9.08
N ILE A 40 0.52 -2.04 -8.69
CA ILE A 40 1.39 -1.73 -7.55
C ILE A 40 0.83 -2.37 -6.28
N LEU A 41 -0.45 -2.13 -5.94
CA LEU A 41 -1.08 -2.71 -4.75
C LEU A 41 -1.03 -4.24 -4.74
N LYS A 42 -1.26 -4.89 -5.89
CA LYS A 42 -1.16 -6.36 -6.03
C LYS A 42 0.26 -6.90 -5.81
N MET A 43 1.29 -6.11 -6.09
CA MET A 43 2.67 -6.50 -5.87
C MET A 43 3.06 -6.30 -4.41
N THR A 44 2.73 -5.13 -3.86
CA THR A 44 3.05 -4.75 -2.48
C THR A 44 2.22 -5.48 -1.42
N SER A 45 1.12 -6.16 -1.81
CA SER A 45 0.34 -7.02 -0.91
C SER A 45 0.92 -8.42 -0.76
N LYS A 46 1.89 -8.80 -1.59
CA LYS A 46 2.54 -10.12 -1.58
C LYS A 46 3.89 -10.09 -0.88
N GLU A 47 4.60 -8.97 -1.01
CA GLU A 47 5.94 -8.78 -0.47
C GLU A 47 6.22 -7.29 -0.30
N ASP A 48 7.11 -6.98 0.63
CA ASP A 48 7.79 -5.69 0.69
C ASP A 48 8.71 -5.55 -0.53
N ILE A 49 8.51 -4.50 -1.32
CA ILE A 49 9.23 -4.33 -2.58
C ILE A 49 9.64 -2.87 -2.79
N ASP A 50 10.88 -2.68 -3.26
CA ASP A 50 11.42 -1.35 -3.55
C ASP A 50 10.91 -0.77 -4.88
N VAL A 51 10.89 0.56 -4.96
CA VAL A 51 10.46 1.32 -6.15
C VAL A 51 11.15 0.87 -7.44
N SER A 52 12.46 0.62 -7.41
CA SER A 52 13.24 0.22 -8.59
C SER A 52 12.77 -1.13 -9.14
N ARG A 53 12.49 -2.10 -8.26
CA ARG A 53 11.92 -3.40 -8.65
C ARG A 53 10.50 -3.27 -9.21
N ILE A 54 9.66 -2.42 -8.62
CA ILE A 54 8.31 -2.15 -9.15
C ILE A 54 8.42 -1.56 -10.56
N ALA A 55 9.28 -0.56 -10.74
CA ALA A 55 9.55 0.09 -12.01
C ALA A 55 10.01 -0.91 -13.08
N GLY A 56 10.97 -1.77 -12.74
CA GLY A 56 11.46 -2.83 -13.64
C GLY A 56 10.35 -3.81 -14.05
N ARG A 57 9.52 -4.28 -13.10
CA ARG A 57 8.43 -5.23 -13.40
C ARG A 57 7.30 -4.62 -14.22
N LEU A 58 7.06 -3.31 -14.12
CA LEU A 58 6.00 -2.61 -14.86
C LEU A 58 6.49 -1.95 -16.16
N GLY A 59 7.80 -1.95 -16.43
CA GLY A 59 8.39 -1.27 -17.59
C GLY A 59 8.19 0.25 -17.54
N GLN A 60 8.24 0.85 -16.34
CA GLN A 60 8.04 2.28 -16.12
C GLN A 60 9.24 2.90 -15.41
N THR A 61 9.35 4.24 -15.44
CA THR A 61 10.42 4.94 -14.73
C THR A 61 10.20 4.94 -13.22
N GLU A 62 11.28 4.94 -12.44
CA GLU A 62 11.21 5.03 -10.97
C GLU A 62 10.51 6.31 -10.50
N ALA A 63 10.69 7.42 -11.22
CA ALA A 63 10.01 8.69 -10.95
C ALA A 63 8.49 8.56 -11.12
N ASN A 64 8.02 7.90 -12.18
CA ASN A 64 6.60 7.66 -12.38
C ASN A 64 6.03 6.73 -11.30
N ILE A 65 6.73 5.63 -10.99
CA ILE A 65 6.30 4.71 -9.93
C ILE A 65 6.22 5.40 -8.56
N SER A 66 7.22 6.22 -8.23
CA SER A 66 7.22 7.01 -7.00
C SER A 66 6.01 7.94 -6.90
N ALA A 67 5.62 8.58 -8.01
CA ALA A 67 4.43 9.42 -8.06
C ALA A 67 3.13 8.61 -7.87
N GLN A 68 3.02 7.43 -8.49
CA GLN A 68 1.86 6.55 -8.31
C GLN A 68 1.74 6.03 -6.87
N ILE A 69 2.87 5.67 -6.26
CA ILE A 69 2.94 5.29 -4.84
C ILE A 69 2.47 6.43 -3.95
N LYS A 70 2.88 7.68 -4.24
CA LYS A 70 2.46 8.83 -3.44
C LYS A 70 0.94 9.05 -3.47
N ILE A 71 0.31 8.80 -4.61
CA ILE A 71 -1.16 8.85 -4.74
C ILE A 71 -1.81 7.77 -3.87
N LEU A 72 -1.26 6.55 -3.84
CA LEU A 72 -1.76 5.46 -3.00
C LEU A 72 -1.55 5.74 -1.50
N GLU A 73 -0.39 6.30 -1.12
CA GLU A 73 -0.09 6.72 0.26
C GLU A 73 -1.09 7.78 0.74
N ASN A 74 -1.37 8.78 -0.09
CA ASN A 74 -2.32 9.84 0.25
C ASN A 74 -3.76 9.32 0.39
N ALA A 75 -4.07 8.15 -0.19
CA ALA A 75 -5.36 7.47 -0.05
C ALA A 75 -5.37 6.39 1.04
N ASN A 76 -4.32 6.30 1.87
CA ASN A 76 -4.15 5.29 2.92
C ASN A 76 -4.18 3.82 2.41
N LEU A 77 -3.90 3.61 1.13
CA LEU A 77 -3.92 2.29 0.50
C LEU A 77 -2.55 1.59 0.53
N LEU A 78 -1.48 2.32 0.86
CA LEU A 78 -0.11 1.82 0.82
C LEU A 78 0.74 2.65 1.78
N VAL A 79 1.74 2.02 2.39
CA VAL A 79 2.75 2.70 3.20
C VAL A 79 4.15 2.40 2.64
N SER A 80 5.10 3.25 3.00
CA SER A 80 6.49 3.03 2.62
C SER A 80 7.45 3.47 3.70
N ARG A 81 8.68 2.99 3.59
CA ARG A 81 9.81 3.37 4.44
C ARG A 81 11.09 3.46 3.61
N TYR A 82 12.04 4.24 4.10
CA TYR A 82 13.36 4.30 3.48
C TYR A 82 14.33 3.36 4.20
N GLU A 83 15.06 2.57 3.42
CA GLU A 83 16.09 1.65 3.91
C GLU A 83 17.41 1.87 3.16
N PRO A 84 18.57 1.55 3.75
CA PRO A 84 19.82 1.47 3.02
C PRO A 84 19.73 0.50 1.82
N GLY A 85 20.36 0.88 0.71
CA GLY A 85 20.52 0.07 -0.49
C GLY A 85 21.95 0.10 -1.01
N GLN A 86 22.24 -0.71 -2.03
CA GLN A 86 23.59 -0.79 -2.59
C GLN A 86 24.11 0.55 -3.13
N HIS A 87 23.21 1.41 -3.64
CA HIS A 87 23.55 2.74 -4.17
C HIS A 87 22.70 3.84 -3.52
N GLY A 88 22.75 3.95 -2.19
CA GLY A 88 22.08 5.02 -1.44
C GLY A 88 20.88 4.50 -0.64
N VAL A 89 19.75 5.21 -0.72
CA VAL A 89 18.51 4.84 -0.03
C VAL A 89 17.50 4.24 -1.00
N ARG A 90 16.73 3.26 -0.53
CA ARG A 90 15.62 2.63 -1.26
C ARG A 90 14.32 2.91 -0.54
N LYS A 91 13.27 3.20 -1.31
CA LYS A 91 11.90 3.33 -0.79
C LYS A 91 11.21 1.96 -0.90
N ILE A 92 11.04 1.29 0.23
CA ILE A 92 10.35 0.00 0.35
C ILE A 92 8.87 0.25 0.55
N CYS A 93 8.03 -0.41 -0.24
CA CYS A 93 6.58 -0.20 -0.28
C CYS A 93 5.85 -1.48 0.11
N THR A 94 4.79 -1.34 0.89
CA THR A 94 3.94 -2.44 1.38
C THR A 94 2.51 -1.96 1.56
N THR A 95 1.53 -2.85 1.37
CA THR A 95 0.13 -2.56 1.71
C THR A 95 -0.42 -3.64 2.63
N HIS A 96 -1.11 -3.20 3.66
CA HIS A 96 -1.91 -4.05 4.54
C HIS A 96 -3.39 -4.04 4.15
N VAL A 97 -3.78 -3.30 3.10
CA VAL A 97 -5.17 -3.22 2.64
C VAL A 97 -5.43 -4.33 1.63
N LYS A 98 -6.22 -5.34 2.03
CA LYS A 98 -6.73 -6.42 1.16
C LYS A 98 -8.16 -6.19 0.69
N THR A 99 -8.94 -5.39 1.40
CA THR A 99 -10.33 -5.11 1.05
C THR A 99 -10.61 -3.62 1.24
N VAL A 100 -11.38 -3.04 0.33
CA VAL A 100 -11.89 -1.67 0.46
C VAL A 100 -13.40 -1.75 0.45
N ILE A 101 -14.04 -1.17 1.46
CA ILE A 101 -15.50 -1.13 1.60
C ILE A 101 -15.92 0.34 1.48
N PHE A 102 -16.81 0.62 0.53
CA PHE A 102 -17.40 1.95 0.37
C PHE A 102 -18.78 1.95 1.01
N ASN A 103 -18.98 2.78 2.03
CA ASN A 103 -20.30 3.04 2.59
C ASN A 103 -20.85 4.32 1.96
N LEU A 104 -21.98 4.18 1.26
CA LEU A 104 -22.68 5.24 0.54
C LEU A 104 -23.89 5.74 1.34
#